data_AF-A0A954G5L6-F1
#
_entry.id   AF-A0A954G5L6-F1
#
_cell.length_a   1.000
_cell.length_b   1.000
_cell.length_c   1.000
_cell.angle_alpha   90.00
_cell.angle_beta   90.00
_cell.angle_gamma   90.00
#
_symmetry.space_group_name_H-M   'P 1'
#
loop_
_entity.id
_entity.type
_entity.pdbx_description
1 polymer ?
#
loop_
_entity_poly.entity_id
_entity_poly.type
_entity_poly.pdbx_seq_one_letter_code
_entity_poly.pdbx_strand_id
1 'polypeptide(L)'
;DGNGQVLNNSSGFPGSGNSSIVPPTGQFLADVAGLKYGFLHGDISGFIEALEDISETNLIASPQLRALNKQKAELIIGDRISYSTVTQNGTTSIQNVNFLDSGIVMNLRPFITPDGQIRMEIHPERSSATINPRTNLPDLQTTEVTTNVMVRDGNTVVIGGLIEERASDAKKQVPLLGAIPVIGNAFREKREILERTELIVLITPRIVQPELAQAEGELLEYQEAERLETFKKNFLPINQVRIVQTEIKQAKKFLKMGNLPKAKQHIKIAVRLDKNNLEAIQLQKYIDEALRNRNRSLIGLPPVSAPEAHVPTLEGNQ
;
A
#
# COMPACT_ATOMS: atom_id res chain seq x y z
N ASP A 1 -20.12 8.49 -39.86
CA ASP A 1 -19.94 9.95 -39.70
C ASP A 1 -20.98 10.54 -38.77
N GLY A 2 -20.51 11.12 -37.65
CA GLY A 2 -20.98 12.42 -37.18
C GLY A 2 -22.14 12.51 -36.17
N ASN A 3 -21.76 12.82 -34.92
CA ASN A 3 -22.42 13.72 -33.95
C ASN A 3 -23.66 13.18 -33.19
N GLY A 4 -23.65 12.90 -31.89
CA GLY A 4 -22.80 13.42 -30.82
C GLY A 4 -23.37 14.72 -30.24
N GLN A 5 -24.49 14.66 -29.52
CA GLN A 5 -24.87 15.69 -28.55
C GLN A 5 -25.13 15.04 -27.20
N VAL A 6 -24.22 15.34 -26.26
CA VAL A 6 -24.29 15.00 -24.85
C VAL A 6 -25.36 15.86 -24.19
N LEU A 7 -26.36 15.22 -23.56
CA LEU A 7 -27.32 15.93 -22.72
C LEU A 7 -26.76 16.03 -21.30
N ASN A 8 -26.68 17.27 -20.86
CA ASN A 8 -26.05 17.74 -19.64
C ASN A 8 -26.74 17.14 -18.39
N ASN A 9 -25.94 16.58 -17.49
CA ASN A 9 -26.37 16.02 -16.22
C ASN A 9 -26.48 17.16 -15.18
N SER A 10 -27.69 17.65 -14.91
CA SER A 10 -27.93 18.59 -13.81
C SER A 10 -28.80 17.96 -12.73
N SER A 11 -28.17 17.66 -11.59
CA SER A 11 -28.83 17.41 -10.32
C SER A 11 -29.37 18.73 -9.74
N GLY A 12 -30.67 18.77 -9.43
CA GLY A 12 -31.32 19.88 -8.73
C GLY A 12 -32.38 20.60 -9.57
N PHE A 13 -33.44 21.06 -8.89
CA PHE A 13 -34.59 21.76 -9.47
C PHE A 13 -34.21 23.11 -10.11
N PRO A 14 -34.60 23.37 -11.37
CA PRO A 14 -34.81 24.73 -11.86
C PRO A 14 -36.32 24.99 -12.10
N GLY A 15 -36.76 26.20 -11.74
CA GLY A 15 -38.12 26.66 -11.95
C GLY A 15 -38.42 27.07 -13.40
N SER A 16 -39.73 27.06 -13.70
CA SER A 16 -40.45 27.80 -14.75
C SER A 16 -40.07 27.57 -16.22
N GLY A 17 -40.96 26.86 -16.95
CA GLY A 17 -41.19 27.10 -18.38
C GLY A 17 -41.45 25.86 -19.24
N ASN A 18 -42.67 25.78 -19.79
CA ASN A 18 -43.16 24.93 -20.88
C ASN A 18 -43.07 23.40 -20.76
N SER A 19 -44.26 22.84 -20.50
CA SER A 19 -44.74 21.46 -20.63
C SER A 19 -44.00 20.56 -21.61
N SER A 20 -43.15 19.69 -21.05
CA SER A 20 -43.09 18.28 -21.41
C SER A 20 -43.26 17.51 -20.11
N ILE A 21 -44.40 16.83 -19.94
CA ILE A 21 -44.60 15.90 -18.82
C ILE A 21 -43.79 14.65 -19.18
N VAL A 22 -42.47 14.76 -19.04
CA VAL A 22 -41.65 13.59 -18.78
C VAL A 22 -42.01 13.25 -17.34
N PRO A 23 -42.68 12.11 -17.05
CA PRO A 23 -42.75 11.67 -15.66
C PRO A 23 -41.30 11.71 -15.17
N PRO A 24 -40.98 12.26 -13.99
CA PRO A 24 -39.65 12.06 -13.47
C PRO A 24 -39.54 10.55 -13.34
N THR A 25 -38.95 9.91 -14.34
CA THR A 25 -38.04 8.79 -14.16
C THR A 25 -37.07 9.35 -13.16
N GLY A 26 -37.45 9.28 -11.88
CA GLY A 26 -36.53 9.12 -10.79
C GLY A 26 -35.71 7.95 -11.27
N GLN A 27 -34.57 8.26 -11.87
CA GLN A 27 -33.52 7.28 -12.01
C GLN A 27 -33.26 6.91 -10.56
N PHE A 28 -33.81 5.76 -10.16
CA PHE A 28 -33.28 5.05 -9.03
C PHE A 28 -31.83 4.84 -9.41
N LEU A 29 -30.92 5.62 -8.82
CA LEU A 29 -29.53 5.21 -8.78
C LEU A 29 -29.57 3.87 -8.04
N ALA A 30 -29.51 2.79 -8.80
CA ALA A 30 -29.64 1.41 -8.32
C ALA A 30 -28.52 1.01 -7.34
N ASP A 31 -27.59 1.94 -7.08
CA ASP A 31 -26.38 1.77 -6.31
C ASP A 31 -26.43 2.45 -4.94
N VAL A 32 -27.55 3.09 -4.57
CA VAL A 32 -27.73 3.65 -3.22
C VAL A 32 -28.54 2.65 -2.40
N ALA A 33 -27.92 2.08 -1.36
CA ALA A 33 -28.56 1.21 -0.38
C ALA A 33 -29.81 1.89 0.24
N GLY A 34 -30.79 1.11 0.67
CA GLY A 34 -32.01 1.59 1.34
C GLY A 34 -33.33 1.07 0.75
N LEU A 35 -34.44 1.37 1.41
CA LEU A 35 -35.80 1.07 0.96
C LEU A 35 -36.30 2.17 0.03
N LYS A 36 -36.70 1.80 -1.19
CA LYS A 36 -37.30 2.71 -2.16
C LYS A 36 -38.58 2.08 -2.70
N TYR A 37 -39.70 2.78 -2.56
CA TYR A 37 -41.00 2.34 -3.07
C TYR A 37 -41.71 3.49 -3.76
N GLY A 38 -42.19 3.27 -4.97
CA GLY A 38 -42.94 4.26 -5.74
C GLY A 38 -44.21 3.65 -6.30
N PHE A 39 -45.30 4.43 -6.31
CA PHE A 39 -46.52 4.04 -6.97
C PHE A 39 -46.99 5.14 -7.92
N LEU A 40 -47.61 4.71 -9.01
CA LEU A 40 -48.10 5.55 -10.10
C LEU A 40 -49.54 5.13 -10.37
N HIS A 41 -50.49 6.04 -10.21
CA HIS A 41 -51.90 5.79 -10.51
C HIS A 41 -52.53 7.03 -11.17
N GLY A 42 -52.74 6.95 -12.49
CA GLY A 42 -53.17 8.10 -13.29
C GLY A 42 -52.14 9.24 -13.22
N ASP A 43 -52.60 10.43 -12.83
CA ASP A 43 -51.77 11.63 -12.67
C ASP A 43 -51.13 11.75 -11.27
N ILE A 44 -51.41 10.81 -10.36
CA ILE A 44 -50.86 10.81 -9.01
C ILE A 44 -49.64 9.90 -8.96
N SER A 45 -48.54 10.46 -8.47
CA SER A 45 -47.31 9.73 -8.17
C SER A 45 -46.90 9.96 -6.72
N GLY A 46 -46.40 8.91 -6.08
CA GLY A 46 -45.89 8.96 -4.72
C GLY A 46 -44.62 8.14 -4.59
N PHE A 47 -43.65 8.66 -3.84
CA PHE A 47 -42.35 8.03 -3.64
C PHE A 47 -42.02 8.02 -2.15
N ILE A 48 -41.55 6.88 -1.67
CA ILE A 48 -41.06 6.66 -0.32
C ILE A 48 -39.60 6.23 -0.44
N GLU A 49 -38.72 6.96 0.23
CA GLU A 49 -37.31 6.63 0.38
C GLU A 49 -36.97 6.62 1.87
N ALA A 50 -36.34 5.53 2.31
CA ALA A 50 -35.82 5.39 3.66
C ALA A 50 -34.43 4.74 3.59
N LEU A 51 -33.44 5.43 4.16
CA LEU A 51 -32.06 4.99 4.23
C LEU A 51 -31.53 5.32 5.62
N GLU A 52 -30.92 4.32 6.24
CA GLU A 52 -30.11 4.47 7.44
C GLU A 52 -28.70 4.01 7.06
N ASP A 53 -27.72 4.90 7.21
CA ASP A 53 -26.31 4.62 6.91
C ASP A 53 -25.52 4.71 8.22
N ILE A 54 -24.74 3.68 8.51
CA ILE A 54 -23.92 3.56 9.71
C ILE A 54 -22.49 3.26 9.26
N SER A 55 -21.61 4.23 9.45
CA SER A 55 -20.19 4.11 9.16
C SER A 55 -19.38 4.20 10.45
N GLU A 56 -18.57 3.19 10.72
CA GLU A 56 -17.64 3.16 11.85
C GLU A 56 -16.21 3.08 11.31
N THR A 57 -15.35 3.97 11.79
CA THR A 57 -13.93 3.99 11.42
C THR A 57 -13.10 4.13 12.68
N ASN A 58 -12.20 3.18 12.91
CA ASN A 58 -11.26 3.23 14.01
C ASN A 58 -9.84 3.35 13.45
N LEU A 59 -9.09 4.36 13.91
CA LEU A 59 -7.70 4.55 13.52
C LEU A 59 -6.80 4.57 14.75
N ILE A 60 -5.85 3.64 14.79
CA ILE A 60 -4.84 3.54 15.84
C ILE A 60 -3.48 3.88 15.23
N ALA A 61 -2.86 4.95 15.70
CA ALA A 61 -1.49 5.31 15.39
C ALA A 61 -0.63 5.19 16.65
N SER A 62 0.41 4.34 16.60
CA SER A 62 1.30 4.06 17.74
C SER A 62 2.76 4.33 17.37
N PRO A 63 3.17 5.60 17.18
CA PRO A 63 4.56 5.93 16.90
C PRO A 63 5.46 5.60 18.10
N GLN A 64 6.68 5.14 17.84
CA GLN A 64 7.69 4.89 18.88
C GLN A 64 8.95 5.70 18.57
N LEU A 65 9.48 6.37 19.58
CA LEU A 65 10.70 7.18 19.47
C LEU A 65 11.55 7.02 20.72
N ARG A 66 12.84 6.75 20.51
CA ARG A 66 13.83 6.70 21.58
C ARG A 66 14.59 8.02 21.59
N ALA A 67 14.87 8.53 22.78
CA ALA A 67 15.59 9.77 22.98
C ALA A 67 16.54 9.65 24.18
N LEU A 68 17.65 10.38 24.14
CA LEU A 68 18.52 10.53 25.29
C LEU A 68 17.83 11.43 26.35
N ASN A 69 18.18 11.21 27.61
CA ASN A 69 17.75 12.07 28.70
C ASN A 69 18.14 13.53 28.41
N LYS A 70 17.21 14.47 28.56
CA LYS A 70 17.33 15.91 28.30
C LYS A 70 17.49 16.30 26.83
N GLN A 71 17.48 15.35 25.90
CA GLN A 71 17.65 15.63 24.47
C GLN A 71 16.30 15.67 23.76
N LYS A 72 16.12 16.65 22.86
CA LYS A 72 14.95 16.68 21.96
C LYS A 72 15.10 15.57 20.92
N ALA A 73 14.04 14.83 20.69
CA ALA A 73 13.90 13.91 19.57
C ALA A 73 12.67 14.30 18.74
N GLU A 74 12.75 14.01 17.45
CA GLU A 74 11.74 14.35 16.46
C GLU A 74 11.54 13.16 15.52
N LEU A 75 10.27 12.86 15.23
CA LEU A 75 9.84 11.83 14.28
C LEU A 75 8.83 12.47 13.33
N ILE A 76 9.05 12.34 12.03
CA ILE A 76 8.16 12.81 10.98
C ILE A 76 7.89 11.62 10.06
N ILE A 77 6.63 11.20 9.97
CA ILE A 77 6.16 10.12 9.10
C ILE A 77 5.00 10.67 8.30
N GLY A 78 5.14 10.80 6.99
CA GLY A 78 4.06 11.37 6.20
C GLY A 78 4.38 11.53 4.74
N ASP A 79 3.42 12.13 4.06
CA ASP A 79 3.45 12.44 2.63
C ASP A 79 3.51 13.95 2.43
N ARG A 80 4.22 14.35 1.39
CA ARG A 80 4.32 15.75 0.96
C ARG A 80 3.52 15.95 -0.32
N ILE A 81 2.41 16.67 -0.24
CA ILE A 81 1.54 16.96 -1.37
C ILE A 81 1.95 18.29 -2.01
N SER A 82 2.25 18.28 -3.30
CA SER A 82 2.54 19.50 -4.05
C SER A 82 1.26 20.14 -4.59
N TYR A 83 1.15 21.47 -4.51
CA TYR A 83 0.10 22.26 -5.15
C TYR A 83 0.69 23.51 -5.77
N SER A 84 0.10 23.99 -6.86
CA SER A 84 0.57 25.20 -7.53
C SER A 84 -0.37 26.37 -7.29
N THR A 85 0.18 27.52 -6.93
CA THR A 85 -0.54 28.80 -6.87
C THR A 85 -0.12 29.68 -8.03
N VAL A 86 -1.04 30.47 -8.56
CA VAL A 86 -0.76 31.40 -9.66
C VAL A 86 -0.89 32.82 -9.13
N THR A 87 0.23 33.53 -9.07
CA THR A 87 0.25 34.95 -8.71
C THR A 87 0.31 35.78 -9.99
N GLN A 88 -0.72 36.57 -10.24
CA GLN A 88 -0.81 37.44 -11.40
C GLN A 88 -0.32 38.84 -11.02
N ASN A 89 0.70 39.35 -11.70
CA ASN A 89 1.21 40.70 -11.51
C ASN A 89 1.16 41.44 -12.86
N GLY A 90 0.07 42.19 -13.07
CA GLY A 90 -0.24 42.81 -14.36
C GLY A 90 -0.46 41.77 -15.46
N THR A 91 0.36 41.80 -16.51
CA THR A 91 0.30 40.87 -17.66
C THR A 91 1.11 39.58 -17.45
N THR A 92 1.86 39.48 -16.35
CA THR A 92 2.74 38.33 -16.10
C THR A 92 2.10 37.40 -15.06
N SER A 93 2.01 36.12 -15.39
CA SER A 93 1.49 35.08 -14.51
C SER A 93 2.65 34.23 -14.01
N ILE A 94 2.93 34.25 -12.71
CA ILE A 94 3.97 33.44 -12.08
C ILE A 94 3.31 32.25 -11.40
N GLN A 95 3.67 31.03 -11.81
CA GLN A 95 3.25 29.80 -11.16
C GLN A 95 4.27 29.45 -10.06
N ASN A 96 3.82 29.42 -8.81
CA ASN A 96 4.61 28.97 -7.67
C ASN A 96 4.17 27.56 -7.30
N VAL A 97 5.13 26.64 -7.12
CA VAL A 97 4.87 25.29 -6.61
C VAL A 97 5.19 25.27 -5.12
N ASN A 98 4.17 24.96 -4.32
CA ASN A 98 4.25 24.86 -2.87
C ASN A 98 4.02 23.41 -2.44
N PHE A 99 4.48 23.09 -1.23
CA PHE A 99 4.34 21.77 -0.65
C PHE A 99 3.59 21.85 0.67
N LEU A 100 2.71 20.89 0.90
CA LEU A 100 1.98 20.69 2.12
C LEU A 100 2.37 19.33 2.72
N ASP A 101 2.89 19.33 3.93
CA ASP A 101 3.24 18.12 4.66
C ASP A 101 2.02 17.59 5.41
N SER A 102 1.77 16.29 5.33
CA SER A 102 0.68 15.62 6.04
C SER A 102 1.16 14.28 6.59
N GLY A 103 0.80 13.96 7.84
CA GLY A 103 1.18 12.71 8.47
C GLY A 103 1.27 12.80 9.98
N ILE A 104 2.13 12.00 10.59
CA ILE A 104 2.37 11.97 12.02
C ILE A 104 3.69 12.69 12.31
N VAL A 105 3.65 13.72 13.14
CA VAL A 105 4.83 14.40 13.67
C VAL A 105 4.84 14.22 15.19
N MET A 106 5.95 13.76 15.74
CA MET A 106 6.10 13.59 17.18
C MET A 106 7.40 14.24 17.63
N ASN A 107 7.25 15.32 18.39
CA ASN A 107 8.34 16.02 19.04
C ASN A 107 8.30 15.71 20.53
N LEU A 108 9.41 15.23 21.10
CA LEU A 108 9.49 14.96 22.52
C LEU A 108 10.85 15.31 23.12
N ARG A 109 10.86 15.69 24.39
CA ARG A 109 12.08 15.85 25.21
C ARG A 109 11.84 15.23 26.58
N PRO A 110 12.52 14.11 26.93
CA PRO A 110 12.34 13.48 28.22
C PRO A 110 13.33 14.02 29.26
N PHE A 111 12.94 13.97 30.52
CA PHE A 111 13.76 14.27 31.68
C PHE A 111 13.50 13.20 32.75
N ILE A 112 14.52 12.40 33.05
CA ILE A 112 14.45 11.37 34.09
C ILE A 112 14.81 12.03 35.42
N THR A 113 13.87 11.96 36.37
CA THR A 113 14.06 12.40 37.75
C THR A 113 14.80 11.34 38.57
N PRO A 114 15.49 11.72 39.67
CA PRO A 114 16.15 10.77 40.56
C PRO A 114 15.20 9.71 41.15
N ASP A 115 13.92 10.05 41.30
CA ASP A 115 12.88 9.17 41.83
C ASP A 115 12.36 8.14 40.79
N GLY A 116 12.96 8.09 39.60
CA GLY A 116 12.57 7.17 38.52
C GLY A 116 11.32 7.60 37.75
N GLN A 117 10.80 8.81 37.98
CA GLN A 117 9.73 9.40 37.17
C GLN A 117 10.31 10.10 35.94
N ILE A 118 9.54 10.12 34.87
CA ILE A 118 9.90 10.66 33.57
C ILE A 118 9.01 11.86 33.33
N ARG A 119 9.59 13.06 33.34
CA ARG A 119 8.94 14.28 32.89
C ARG A 119 9.18 14.43 31.39
N MET A 120 8.16 14.72 30.60
CA MET A 120 8.29 14.85 29.15
C MET A 120 7.57 16.09 28.66
N GLU A 121 8.30 16.93 27.93
CA GLU A 121 7.70 17.91 27.02
C GLU A 121 7.35 17.16 25.74
N ILE A 122 6.07 17.08 25.38
CA ILE A 122 5.63 16.36 24.19
C ILE A 122 4.66 17.19 23.36
N HIS A 123 4.83 17.05 22.04
CA HIS A 123 3.99 17.64 21.02
C HIS A 123 3.75 16.59 19.92
N PRO A 124 2.76 15.69 20.09
CA PRO A 124 2.29 14.85 19.01
C PRO A 124 1.30 15.62 18.15
N GLU A 125 1.48 15.49 16.83
CA GLU A 125 0.64 16.04 15.79
C GLU A 125 0.29 14.91 14.81
N ARG A 126 -0.97 14.86 14.41
CA ARG A 126 -1.46 14.06 13.30
C ARG A 126 -2.17 14.99 12.33
N SER A 127 -1.77 14.93 11.08
CA SER A 127 -2.38 15.65 9.99
C SER A 127 -2.78 14.72 8.85
N SER A 128 -3.86 15.06 8.16
CA SER A 128 -4.31 14.41 6.94
C SER A 128 -4.67 15.47 5.91
N ALA A 129 -4.18 15.32 4.69
CA ALA A 129 -4.48 16.22 3.60
C ALA A 129 -5.45 15.57 2.60
N THR A 130 -6.44 16.33 2.14
CA THR A 130 -7.38 15.91 1.08
C THR A 130 -7.46 16.98 0.02
N ILE A 131 -7.48 16.59 -1.25
CA ILE A 131 -7.63 17.56 -2.35
C ILE A 131 -9.09 18.00 -2.42
N ASN A 132 -9.32 19.30 -2.25
CA ASN A 132 -10.64 19.87 -2.38
C ASN A 132 -11.07 19.87 -3.85
N PRO A 133 -12.18 19.19 -4.23
CA PRO A 133 -12.58 19.05 -5.62
C PRO A 133 -13.08 20.37 -6.24
N ARG A 134 -13.39 21.40 -5.44
CA ARG A 134 -13.87 22.70 -5.94
C ARG A 134 -12.73 23.66 -6.24
N THR A 135 -11.69 23.65 -5.41
CA THR A 135 -10.55 24.58 -5.52
C THR A 135 -9.31 23.93 -6.14
N ASN A 136 -9.27 22.59 -6.22
CA ASN A 136 -8.06 21.79 -6.53
C ASN A 136 -6.87 22.11 -5.61
N LEU A 137 -7.13 22.66 -4.42
CA LEU A 137 -6.13 22.91 -3.39
C LEU A 137 -6.26 21.86 -2.29
N PRO A 138 -5.14 21.46 -1.65
CA PRO A 138 -5.20 20.53 -0.53
C PRO A 138 -5.71 21.23 0.74
N ASP A 139 -6.72 20.64 1.37
CA ASP A 139 -7.19 21.00 2.71
C ASP A 139 -6.42 20.15 3.73
N LEU A 140 -5.87 20.79 4.77
CA LEU A 140 -5.17 20.12 5.86
C LEU A 140 -6.08 20.05 7.09
N GLN A 141 -6.30 18.83 7.59
CA GLN A 141 -6.88 18.61 8.91
C GLN A 141 -5.75 18.22 9.85
N THR A 142 -5.58 18.99 10.93
CA THR A 142 -4.51 18.78 11.92
C THR A 142 -5.10 18.59 13.30
N THR A 143 -4.52 17.65 14.04
CA THR A 143 -4.81 17.34 15.44
C THR A 143 -3.49 17.33 16.18
N GLU A 144 -3.30 18.28 17.10
CA GLU A 144 -2.07 18.43 17.86
C GLU A 144 -2.37 18.64 19.35
N VAL A 145 -1.45 18.21 20.20
CA VAL A 145 -1.49 18.44 21.64
C VAL A 145 -0.13 18.96 22.07
N THR A 146 -0.07 19.98 22.90
CA THR A 146 1.21 20.41 23.51
C THR A 146 1.09 20.32 25.01
N THR A 147 1.92 19.50 25.65
CA THR A 147 1.84 19.33 27.11
C THR A 147 3.18 18.95 27.72
N ASN A 148 3.27 19.14 29.04
CA ASN A 148 4.38 18.70 29.87
C ASN A 148 3.83 17.78 30.95
N VAL A 149 4.20 16.50 30.90
CA VAL A 149 3.59 15.47 31.75
C VAL A 149 4.65 14.74 32.54
N MET A 150 4.28 14.24 33.73
CA MET A 150 5.15 13.44 34.58
C MET A 150 4.52 12.07 34.79
N VAL A 151 5.26 11.02 34.44
CA VAL A 151 4.75 9.64 34.39
C VAL A 151 5.82 8.71 34.94
N ARG A 152 5.41 7.60 35.56
CA ARG A 152 6.34 6.55 35.98
C ARG A 152 6.78 5.70 34.80
N ASP A 153 7.95 5.09 34.91
CA ASP A 153 8.43 4.11 33.94
C ASP A 153 7.40 2.99 33.71
N GLY A 154 7.05 2.74 32.45
CA GLY A 154 6.10 1.70 32.04
C GLY A 154 4.62 2.03 32.23
N ASN A 155 4.27 3.16 32.86
CA ASN A 155 2.88 3.54 33.08
C ASN A 155 2.32 4.35 31.91
N THR A 156 1.06 4.11 31.54
CA THR A 156 0.38 4.91 30.53
C THR A 156 -0.34 6.09 31.16
N VAL A 157 -0.25 7.27 30.54
CA VAL A 157 -1.04 8.45 30.90
C VAL A 157 -1.87 8.93 29.69
N VAL A 158 -3.06 9.43 29.95
CA VAL A 158 -3.86 10.17 28.97
C VAL A 158 -3.40 11.61 29.00
N ILE A 159 -2.91 12.13 27.86
CA ILE A 159 -2.44 13.51 27.78
C ILE A 159 -3.41 14.47 27.12
N GLY A 160 -4.42 13.93 26.43
CA GLY A 160 -5.44 14.71 25.76
C GLY A 160 -6.50 13.83 25.14
N GLY A 161 -7.62 14.45 24.82
CA GLY A 161 -8.69 13.84 24.06
C GLY A 161 -9.72 14.87 23.65
N LEU A 162 -10.45 14.56 22.58
CA LEU A 162 -11.55 15.35 22.08
C LEU A 162 -12.70 14.41 21.78
N ILE A 163 -13.87 14.70 22.34
CA ILE A 163 -15.12 14.06 21.95
C ILE A 163 -15.94 15.15 21.28
N GLU A 164 -16.21 14.98 20.00
CA GLU A 164 -17.04 15.89 19.21
C GLU A 164 -18.29 15.15 18.76
N GLU A 165 -19.45 15.73 19.07
CA GLU A 165 -20.74 15.27 18.58
C GLU A 165 -21.37 16.38 17.74
N ARG A 166 -21.74 16.07 16.50
CA ARG A 166 -22.49 16.96 15.62
C ARG A 166 -23.82 16.30 15.26
N ALA A 167 -24.90 17.00 15.57
CA ALA A 167 -26.24 16.66 15.12
C ALA A 167 -26.71 17.69 14.09
N SER A 168 -27.12 17.21 12.91
CA SER A 168 -27.67 18.03 11.84
C SER A 168 -29.04 17.52 11.46
N ASP A 169 -30.06 18.33 11.80
CA ASP A 169 -31.45 18.08 11.47
C ASP A 169 -31.90 18.98 10.32
N ALA A 170 -32.16 18.38 9.16
CA ALA A 170 -32.77 19.05 8.03
C ALA A 170 -34.20 18.55 7.81
N LYS A 171 -35.16 19.47 7.86
CA LYS A 171 -36.58 19.17 7.65
C LYS A 171 -37.13 20.03 6.52
N LYS A 172 -37.67 19.39 5.49
CA LYS A 172 -38.45 20.05 4.43
C LYS A 172 -39.88 19.55 4.52
N GLN A 173 -40.86 20.45 4.45
CA GLN A 173 -42.27 20.06 4.55
C GLN A 173 -43.16 20.98 3.71
N VAL A 174 -44.29 20.44 3.24
CA VAL A 174 -45.34 21.24 2.63
C VAL A 174 -46.02 22.09 3.71
N PRO A 175 -46.17 23.42 3.54
CA PRO A 175 -46.89 24.26 4.48
C PRO A 175 -48.32 23.75 4.72
N LEU A 176 -48.83 23.88 5.95
CA LEU A 176 -50.07 23.27 6.46
C LEU A 176 -50.07 21.73 6.49
N LEU A 177 -49.93 21.05 5.34
CA LEU A 177 -50.11 19.60 5.23
C LEU A 177 -49.06 18.80 6.01
N GLY A 178 -47.80 19.25 6.03
CA GLY A 178 -46.73 18.60 6.79
C GLY A 178 -46.81 18.77 8.31
N ALA A 179 -47.67 19.67 8.80
CA ALA A 179 -47.88 19.93 10.22
C ALA A 179 -49.03 19.11 10.83
N ILE A 180 -49.86 18.47 10.01
CA ILE A 180 -51.00 17.68 10.50
C ILE A 180 -50.48 16.43 11.23
N PRO A 181 -50.90 16.17 12.48
CA PRO A 181 -50.53 14.94 13.19
C PRO A 181 -51.02 13.70 12.41
N VAL A 182 -50.32 12.58 12.54
CA VAL A 182 -50.59 11.30 11.84
C VAL A 182 -50.25 11.32 10.34
N ILE A 183 -50.84 12.22 9.55
CA ILE A 183 -50.67 12.22 8.07
C ILE A 183 -49.52 13.10 7.56
N GLY A 184 -49.02 14.04 8.37
CA GLY A 184 -47.97 14.98 7.96
C GLY A 184 -46.63 14.32 7.61
N ASN A 185 -46.41 13.07 8.03
CA ASN A 185 -45.25 12.26 7.62
C ASN A 185 -45.16 12.06 6.10
N ALA A 186 -46.30 11.94 5.42
CA ALA A 186 -46.34 11.76 3.97
C ALA A 186 -45.98 13.04 3.18
N PHE A 187 -45.96 14.20 3.85
CA PHE A 187 -45.75 15.52 3.24
C PHE A 187 -44.48 16.20 3.77
N ARG A 188 -43.55 15.44 4.36
CA ARG A 188 -42.27 15.95 4.87
C ARG A 188 -41.11 15.01 4.56
N GLU A 189 -39.96 15.60 4.28
CA GLU A 189 -38.65 14.96 4.24
C GLU A 189 -37.93 15.32 5.55
N LYS A 190 -37.46 14.30 6.28
CA LYS A 190 -36.58 14.47 7.44
C LYS A 190 -35.24 13.82 7.10
N ARG A 191 -34.15 14.56 7.30
CA ARG A 191 -32.78 14.05 7.26
C ARG A 191 -32.12 14.40 8.57
N GLU A 192 -31.65 13.39 9.27
CA GLU A 192 -30.94 13.49 10.54
C GLU A 192 -29.57 12.88 10.33
N ILE A 193 -28.52 13.64 10.65
CA ILE A 193 -27.13 13.21 10.56
C ILE A 193 -26.52 13.36 11.95
N LEU A 194 -26.05 12.25 12.50
CA LEU A 194 -25.36 12.21 13.79
C LEU A 194 -23.91 11.77 13.53
N GLU A 195 -22.96 12.66 13.77
CA GLU A 195 -21.53 12.40 13.64
C GLU A 195 -20.88 12.47 15.03
N ARG A 196 -20.21 11.40 15.45
CA ARG A 196 -19.45 11.36 16.71
C ARG A 196 -18.00 11.03 16.42
N THR A 197 -17.10 11.91 16.83
CA THR A 197 -15.65 11.74 16.68
C THR A 197 -15.00 11.69 18.06
N GLU A 198 -14.25 10.62 18.32
CA GLU A 198 -13.50 10.46 19.56
C GLU A 198 -12.00 10.39 19.26
N LEU A 199 -11.24 11.25 19.93
CA LEU A 199 -9.79 11.27 19.91
C LEU A 199 -9.30 11.07 21.34
N ILE A 200 -8.36 10.15 21.53
CA ILE A 200 -7.65 9.97 22.79
C ILE A 200 -6.16 9.86 22.48
N VAL A 201 -5.34 10.63 23.21
CA VAL A 201 -3.89 10.62 23.07
C VAL A 201 -3.27 10.02 24.33
N LEU A 202 -2.64 8.86 24.15
CA LEU A 202 -2.03 8.04 25.19
C LEU A 202 -0.51 8.02 25.04
N ILE A 203 0.21 8.04 26.16
CA ILE A 203 1.67 7.92 26.15
C ILE A 203 2.12 6.94 27.22
N THR A 204 3.05 6.06 26.85
CA THR A 204 3.71 5.11 27.74
C THR A 204 5.22 5.28 27.62
N PRO A 205 5.88 6.02 28.52
CA PRO A 205 7.33 6.14 28.50
C PRO A 205 8.00 4.91 29.10
N ARG A 206 9.19 4.56 28.59
CA ARG A 206 10.02 3.48 29.11
C ARG A 206 11.48 3.91 29.25
N ILE A 207 12.07 3.71 30.42
CA ILE A 207 13.50 3.90 30.66
C ILE A 207 14.22 2.65 30.17
N VAL A 208 15.13 2.82 29.22
CA VAL A 208 16.00 1.73 28.78
C VAL A 208 17.37 1.91 29.40
N GLN A 209 17.85 0.85 30.07
CA GLN A 209 19.19 0.82 30.64
C GLN A 209 20.22 0.57 29.53
N PRO A 210 21.42 1.18 29.59
CA PRO A 210 22.44 1.05 28.56
C PRO A 210 22.85 -0.40 28.25
N GLU A 211 22.94 -1.25 29.27
CA GLU A 211 23.32 -2.67 29.14
C GLU A 211 22.27 -3.47 28.36
N LEU A 212 20.98 -3.21 28.61
CA LEU A 212 19.87 -3.79 27.85
C LEU A 212 19.84 -3.28 26.41
N ALA A 213 20.17 -2.00 26.20
CA ALA A 213 20.25 -1.42 24.85
C ALA A 213 21.40 -2.02 24.02
N GLN A 214 22.54 -2.35 24.65
CA GLN A 214 23.67 -3.01 24.00
C GLN A 214 23.32 -4.46 23.64
N ALA A 215 22.68 -5.20 24.55
CA ALA A 215 22.23 -6.56 24.29
C ALA A 215 21.15 -6.63 23.18
N GLU A 216 20.22 -5.66 23.12
CA GLU A 216 19.29 -5.52 22.00
C GLU A 216 20.03 -5.28 20.67
N GLY A 217 21.08 -4.45 20.70
CA GLY A 217 21.94 -4.18 19.53
C GLY A 217 22.63 -5.44 19.02
N GLU A 218 23.22 -6.23 19.92
CA GLU A 218 23.86 -7.51 19.58
C GLU A 218 22.85 -8.50 18.98
N LEU A 219 21.65 -8.62 19.57
CA LEU A 219 20.59 -9.50 19.05
C LEU A 219 20.09 -9.06 17.67
N LEU A 220 19.97 -7.75 17.43
CA LEU A 220 19.62 -7.21 16.12
C LEU A 220 20.73 -7.47 15.10
N GLU A 221 21.99 -7.36 15.49
CA GLU A 221 23.14 -7.70 14.64
C GLU A 221 23.14 -9.19 14.26
N TYR A 222 22.83 -10.09 15.20
CA TYR A 222 22.65 -11.52 14.90
C TYR A 222 21.48 -11.77 13.94
N GLN A 223 20.35 -11.11 14.14
CA GLN A 223 19.18 -11.23 13.26
C GLN A 223 19.41 -10.63 11.87
N GLU A 224 20.12 -9.50 11.79
CA GLU A 224 20.53 -8.88 10.54
C GLU A 224 21.55 -9.74 9.81
N ALA A 225 22.51 -10.34 10.52
CA ALA A 225 23.44 -11.30 9.94
C ALA A 225 22.68 -12.51 9.36
N GLU A 226 21.68 -13.03 10.05
CA GLU A 226 20.83 -14.13 9.56
C GLU A 226 19.96 -13.70 8.37
N ARG A 227 19.39 -12.50 8.40
CA ARG A 227 18.62 -11.93 7.27
C ARG A 227 19.51 -11.66 6.07
N LEU A 228 20.73 -11.16 6.28
CA LEU A 228 21.72 -10.94 5.24
C LEU A 228 22.22 -12.27 4.68
N GLU A 229 22.39 -13.30 5.50
CA GLU A 229 22.69 -14.66 5.05
C GLU A 229 21.56 -15.23 4.21
N THR A 230 20.31 -15.09 4.66
CA THR A 230 19.11 -15.55 3.94
C THR A 230 18.89 -14.76 2.66
N PHE A 231 19.07 -13.44 2.71
CA PHE A 231 19.03 -12.55 1.57
C PHE A 231 20.15 -12.88 0.59
N LYS A 232 21.40 -13.04 1.02
CA LYS A 232 22.51 -13.53 0.16
C LYS A 232 22.13 -14.88 -0.46
N LYS A 233 21.63 -15.85 0.30
CA LYS A 233 21.19 -17.14 -0.26
C LYS A 233 20.09 -16.99 -1.32
N ASN A 234 19.21 -16.00 -1.18
CA ASN A 234 18.07 -15.76 -2.07
C ASN A 234 18.35 -14.76 -3.23
N PHE A 235 19.30 -13.84 -3.07
CA PHE A 235 19.63 -12.71 -3.97
C PHE A 235 21.03 -12.80 -4.57
N LEU A 236 21.87 -13.77 -4.19
CA LEU A 236 23.06 -14.09 -4.97
C LEU A 236 22.60 -14.40 -6.41
N PRO A 237 23.23 -13.78 -7.42
CA PRO A 237 22.72 -13.76 -8.78
C PRO A 237 22.75 -15.18 -9.30
N ILE A 238 21.58 -15.81 -9.25
CA ILE A 238 21.30 -17.14 -9.74
C ILE A 238 22.03 -18.20 -8.91
N ASN A 239 21.29 -19.20 -8.42
CA ASN A 239 21.86 -20.39 -7.80
C ASN A 239 22.73 -21.14 -8.84
N GLN A 240 23.98 -20.71 -9.04
CA GLN A 240 24.88 -21.17 -10.10
C GLN A 240 25.05 -22.69 -10.01
N VAL A 241 25.11 -23.22 -8.79
CA VAL A 241 25.14 -24.66 -8.54
C VAL A 241 23.91 -25.35 -9.12
N ARG A 242 22.70 -24.83 -8.88
CA ARG A 242 21.45 -25.42 -9.39
C ARG A 242 21.32 -25.28 -10.91
N ILE A 243 21.74 -24.15 -11.50
CA ILE A 243 21.74 -24.00 -12.96
C ILE A 243 22.77 -24.93 -13.60
N VAL A 244 23.99 -24.99 -13.08
CA VAL A 244 25.04 -25.90 -13.55
C VAL A 244 24.56 -27.34 -13.50
N GLN A 245 23.96 -27.78 -12.39
CA GLN A 245 23.39 -29.12 -12.28
C GLN A 245 22.24 -29.36 -13.27
N THR A 246 21.37 -28.37 -13.48
CA THR A 246 20.28 -28.47 -14.46
C THR A 246 20.81 -28.59 -15.88
N GLU A 247 21.81 -27.79 -16.24
CA GLU A 247 22.46 -27.80 -17.55
C GLU A 247 23.24 -29.10 -17.79
N ILE A 248 23.97 -29.61 -16.78
CA ILE A 248 24.61 -30.93 -16.83
C ILE A 248 23.56 -32.04 -17.03
N LYS A 249 22.43 -31.99 -16.31
CA LYS A 249 21.34 -32.96 -16.45
C LYS A 249 20.73 -32.91 -17.86
N GLN A 250 20.49 -31.73 -18.41
CA GLN A 250 19.97 -31.58 -19.77
C GLN A 250 20.99 -32.06 -20.81
N ALA A 251 22.28 -31.76 -20.64
CA ALA A 251 23.34 -32.25 -21.51
C ALA A 251 23.39 -33.79 -21.52
N LYS A 252 23.33 -34.44 -20.35
CA LYS A 252 23.24 -35.91 -20.22
C LYS A 252 21.98 -36.46 -20.90
N LYS A 253 20.83 -35.79 -20.75
CA LYS A 253 19.57 -36.18 -21.39
C LYS A 253 19.68 -36.14 -22.92
N PHE A 254 20.20 -35.05 -23.50
CA PHE A 254 20.38 -34.94 -24.95
C PHE A 254 21.44 -35.89 -25.49
N LEU A 255 22.46 -36.20 -24.69
CA LEU A 255 23.45 -37.23 -25.02
C LEU A 255 22.79 -38.61 -25.15
N LYS A 256 21.94 -39.00 -24.20
CA LYS A 256 21.14 -40.25 -24.27
C LYS A 256 20.25 -40.31 -25.50
N MET A 257 19.71 -39.17 -25.93
CA MET A 257 18.86 -39.06 -27.12
C MET A 257 19.66 -39.04 -28.44
N GLY A 258 21.00 -39.14 -28.41
CA GLY A 258 21.85 -39.06 -29.60
C GLY A 258 21.98 -37.64 -30.19
N ASN A 259 21.43 -36.62 -29.53
CA ASN A 259 21.47 -35.24 -29.98
C ASN A 259 22.71 -34.51 -29.44
N LEU A 260 23.87 -34.88 -30.02
CA LEU A 260 25.18 -34.35 -29.65
C LEU A 260 25.31 -32.81 -29.79
N PRO A 261 24.75 -32.14 -30.82
CA PRO A 261 24.82 -30.68 -30.93
C PRO A 261 24.09 -29.95 -29.79
N LYS A 262 22.89 -30.41 -29.39
CA LYS A 262 22.17 -29.84 -28.24
C LYS A 262 22.88 -30.12 -26.92
N ALA A 263 23.40 -31.34 -26.74
CA ALA A 263 24.18 -31.69 -25.55
C ALA A 263 25.40 -30.75 -25.38
N LYS A 264 26.09 -30.41 -26.48
CA LYS A 264 27.22 -29.47 -26.49
C LYS A 264 26.84 -28.04 -26.08
N GLN A 265 25.64 -27.58 -26.41
CA GLN A 265 25.18 -26.24 -26.04
C GLN A 265 24.95 -26.14 -24.52
N HIS A 266 24.21 -27.08 -23.94
CA HIS A 266 23.92 -27.12 -22.50
C HIS A 266 25.20 -27.27 -21.67
N ILE A 267 26.11 -28.16 -22.05
CA ILE A 267 27.36 -28.35 -21.29
C ILE A 267 28.28 -27.13 -21.36
N LYS A 268 28.28 -26.40 -22.49
CA LYS A 268 29.05 -25.15 -22.64
C LYS A 268 28.54 -24.05 -21.70
N ILE A 269 27.23 -24.02 -21.43
CA ILE A 269 26.63 -23.10 -20.46
C ILE A 269 27.07 -23.49 -19.05
N ALA A 270 26.99 -24.78 -18.69
CA ALA A 270 27.45 -25.28 -17.39
C ALA A 270 28.92 -24.94 -17.09
N VAL A 271 29.83 -25.19 -18.03
CA VAL A 271 31.27 -24.90 -17.87
C VAL A 271 31.56 -23.40 -17.83
N ARG A 272 30.74 -22.57 -18.50
CA ARG A 272 30.88 -21.11 -18.44
C ARG A 272 30.47 -20.57 -17.06
N LEU A 273 29.45 -21.18 -16.46
CA LEU A 273 28.92 -20.81 -15.15
C LEU A 273 29.82 -21.32 -14.01
N ASP A 274 30.36 -22.53 -14.13
CA ASP A 274 31.32 -23.10 -13.18
C ASP A 274 32.49 -23.75 -13.92
N LYS A 275 33.60 -23.01 -14.01
CA LYS A 275 34.83 -23.43 -14.71
C LYS A 275 35.61 -24.52 -13.96
N ASN A 276 35.28 -24.78 -12.70
CA ASN A 276 36.00 -25.71 -11.83
C ASN A 276 35.25 -27.04 -11.63
N ASN A 277 34.02 -27.16 -12.17
CA ASN A 277 33.24 -28.38 -12.08
C ASN A 277 33.86 -29.51 -12.93
N LEU A 278 34.48 -30.47 -12.25
CA LEU A 278 35.13 -31.64 -12.87
C LEU A 278 34.17 -32.44 -13.76
N GLU A 279 32.92 -32.63 -13.33
CA GLU A 279 31.90 -33.38 -14.08
C GLU A 279 31.54 -32.67 -15.39
N ALA A 280 31.35 -31.35 -15.35
CA ALA A 280 31.02 -30.55 -16.54
C ALA A 280 32.16 -30.57 -17.57
N ILE A 281 33.41 -30.47 -17.12
CA ILE A 281 34.60 -30.51 -17.97
C ILE A 281 34.78 -31.88 -18.62
N GLN A 282 34.62 -32.96 -17.85
CA GLN A 282 34.71 -34.33 -18.37
C GLN A 282 33.61 -34.59 -19.42
N LEU A 283 32.37 -34.21 -19.11
CA LEU A 283 31.24 -34.38 -20.02
C LEU A 283 31.40 -33.54 -21.29
N GLN A 284 31.98 -32.33 -21.20
CA GLN A 284 32.29 -31.51 -22.36
C GLN A 284 33.32 -32.19 -23.27
N LYS A 285 34.43 -32.68 -22.71
CA LYS A 285 35.47 -33.39 -23.46
C LYS A 285 34.89 -34.61 -24.20
N TYR A 286 34.09 -35.41 -23.50
CA TYR A 286 33.41 -36.57 -24.09
C TYR A 286 32.49 -36.18 -25.26
N ILE A 287 31.64 -35.16 -25.08
CA ILE A 287 30.73 -34.69 -26.14
C ILE A 287 31.50 -34.17 -27.35
N ASP A 288 32.61 -33.45 -27.14
CA ASP A 288 33.45 -32.94 -28.22
C ASP A 288 34.16 -34.05 -29.01
N GLU A 289 34.63 -35.10 -28.34
CA GLU A 289 35.19 -36.30 -28.98
C GLU A 289 34.14 -37.06 -29.78
N ALA A 290 32.97 -37.29 -29.19
CA ALA A 290 31.85 -37.96 -29.85
C ALA A 290 31.40 -37.20 -31.11
N LEU A 291 31.35 -35.86 -31.08
CA LEU A 291 31.08 -35.03 -32.25
C LEU A 291 32.18 -35.11 -33.31
N ARG A 292 33.45 -35.06 -32.90
CA ARG A 292 34.58 -35.20 -33.83
C ARG A 292 34.54 -36.54 -34.55
N ASN A 293 34.32 -37.63 -33.83
CA ASN A 293 34.25 -38.97 -34.41
C ASN A 293 33.03 -39.13 -35.33
N ARG A 294 31.87 -38.60 -34.94
CA ARG A 294 30.69 -38.53 -35.83
C ARG A 294 30.97 -37.77 -37.13
N ASN A 295 31.62 -36.61 -37.04
CA ASN A 295 31.94 -35.83 -38.24
C ASN A 295 32.97 -36.52 -39.14
N ARG A 296 33.95 -37.22 -38.55
CA ARG A 296 34.95 -38.00 -39.29
C ARG A 296 34.34 -39.22 -39.99
N SER A 297 33.44 -39.94 -39.31
CA SER A 297 32.75 -41.09 -39.91
C SER A 297 31.88 -40.70 -41.10
N LEU A 298 31.31 -39.48 -41.10
CA LEU A 298 30.56 -38.94 -42.24
C LEU A 298 31.43 -38.68 -43.47
N ILE A 299 32.75 -38.58 -43.30
CA ILE A 299 33.72 -38.32 -44.37
C ILE A 299 34.64 -39.55 -44.59
N GLY A 300 34.28 -40.72 -44.04
CA GLY A 300 35.00 -41.98 -44.26
C GLY A 300 36.35 -42.12 -43.55
N LEU A 301 36.64 -41.27 -42.56
CA LEU A 301 37.89 -41.30 -41.78
C LEU A 301 37.74 -42.19 -40.52
N PRO A 302 38.79 -42.95 -40.13
CA PRO A 302 38.76 -43.74 -38.91
C PRO A 302 38.65 -42.86 -37.65
N PRO A 303 38.04 -43.36 -36.56
CA PRO A 303 37.87 -42.63 -35.31
C PRO A 303 39.23 -42.33 -34.65
N VAL A 304 39.33 -41.18 -33.97
CA VAL A 304 40.51 -40.82 -33.18
C VAL A 304 40.24 -41.27 -31.75
N SER A 305 40.97 -42.31 -31.32
CA SER A 305 40.98 -42.92 -29.98
C SER A 305 39.61 -43.33 -29.40
N ALA A 306 39.57 -44.42 -28.63
CA ALA A 306 38.40 -44.71 -27.80
C ALA A 306 38.25 -43.58 -26.77
N PRO A 307 37.01 -43.18 -26.40
CA PRO A 307 36.83 -42.12 -25.41
C PRO A 307 37.43 -42.59 -24.07
N GLU A 308 38.65 -42.15 -23.75
CA GLU A 308 39.32 -42.37 -22.46
C GLU A 308 38.67 -41.58 -21.32
N ALA A 309 37.74 -40.68 -21.65
CA ALA A 309 36.84 -40.12 -20.66
C ALA A 309 35.86 -41.21 -20.21
N HIS A 310 36.07 -41.69 -18.97
CA HIS A 310 35.14 -42.53 -18.22
C HIS A 310 33.70 -42.13 -18.59
N VAL A 311 32.90 -43.06 -19.16
CA VAL A 311 31.51 -42.78 -19.55
C VAL A 311 30.85 -42.20 -18.31
N PRO A 312 30.48 -40.91 -18.30
CA PRO A 312 29.96 -40.30 -17.09
C PRO A 312 28.71 -41.07 -16.75
N THR A 313 28.64 -41.59 -15.51
CA THR A 313 27.52 -42.39 -15.04
C THR A 313 26.22 -41.68 -15.43
N LEU A 314 25.50 -42.31 -16.34
CA LEU A 314 24.25 -41.79 -16.90
C LEU A 314 23.07 -42.06 -15.96
N GLU A 315 23.33 -42.70 -14.82
CA GLU A 315 22.36 -43.00 -13.78
C GLU A 315 22.23 -41.83 -12.80
N GLY A 316 21.13 -41.11 -12.94
CA GLY A 316 20.43 -40.57 -11.78
C GLY A 316 19.31 -41.55 -11.46
N ASN A 317 19.37 -42.18 -10.29
CA ASN A 317 18.22 -42.87 -9.70
C ASN A 317 17.07 -41.85 -9.54
N GLN A 318 15.86 -42.40 -9.55
CA GLN A 318 14.52 -41.78 -9.55
C GLN A 318 14.40 -40.40 -8.90
#